data_AF-A0A1G6ZWN7-F1
#
_entry.id   AF-A0A1G6ZWN7-F1
#
_cell.length_a   1.000
_cell.length_b   1.000
_cell.length_c   1.000
_cell.angle_alpha   90.00
_cell.angle_beta   90.00
_cell.angle_gamma   90.00
#
_symmetry.space_group_name_H-M   'P 1'
#
loop_
_entity.id
_entity.type
_entity.pdbx_description
1 polymer ?
#
loop_
_entity_poly.entity_id
_entity_poly.type
_entity_poly.pdbx_seq_one_letter_code
_entity_poly.pdbx_strand_id
1 'polypeptide(L)'
;MDTGTWSEFANFPGKLCNTMSRRYNYPLLFLLALLLGAGIGYNLHLNRHAATTAGDVLQIISKHYADTADVQGLERIALRGILSQLNGASVITGPSSGTDRSAPEVIMVTAGAGTAYIKLSSLSKGTYAAFARKLEAARSAGMSRLTLDLRGVKGSAFDEAIEIADEFLAGDKQIASVKRAHGAVKVYRAKRAGLFEAGALTVLADSITGGAGKLICAALRDWKRAQITGSPITDTAIEIKKLPVGGQYELMLPTGRFYAPLGEKL
;
A
#
# COMPACT_ATOMS: atom_id res chain seq x y z
N MET A 1 -0.66 66.67 -15.85
CA MET A 1 0.70 66.75 -15.29
C MET A 1 1.51 65.53 -15.70
N ASP A 2 2.17 65.43 -16.86
CA ASP A 2 2.03 66.05 -18.20
C ASP A 2 2.98 65.26 -19.15
N THR A 3 2.56 64.73 -20.31
CA THR A 3 2.46 65.34 -21.66
C THR A 3 3.76 65.92 -22.23
N GLY A 4 4.11 65.58 -23.49
CA GLY A 4 5.34 65.95 -24.20
C GLY A 4 6.21 64.74 -24.57
N THR A 5 6.27 64.12 -25.77
CA THR A 5 5.74 64.32 -27.15
C THR A 5 6.44 65.30 -28.11
N TRP A 6 6.66 64.81 -29.36
CA TRP A 6 6.85 65.49 -30.67
C TRP A 6 8.25 65.72 -31.27
N SER A 7 8.24 66.00 -32.60
CA SER A 7 9.30 66.11 -33.65
C SER A 7 10.00 64.81 -34.09
N GLU A 8 9.78 64.18 -35.27
CA GLU A 8 9.04 64.44 -36.53
C GLU A 8 9.85 64.97 -37.74
N PHE A 9 9.45 64.52 -38.95
CA PHE A 9 9.98 64.82 -40.32
C PHE A 9 11.34 64.18 -40.68
N ALA A 10 11.64 63.70 -41.90
CA ALA A 10 10.90 63.37 -43.14
C ALA A 10 11.77 62.35 -43.97
N ASN A 11 11.56 61.93 -45.24
CA ASN A 11 10.67 62.31 -46.35
C ASN A 11 10.51 61.14 -47.37
N PHE A 12 9.85 61.38 -48.52
CA PHE A 12 9.59 60.47 -49.68
C PHE A 12 10.33 60.98 -50.96
N PRO A 13 10.18 60.39 -52.20
CA PRO A 13 9.46 59.17 -52.64
C PRO A 13 10.21 58.21 -53.62
N GLY A 14 9.65 57.00 -53.81
CA GLY A 14 9.16 56.60 -55.15
C GLY A 14 9.92 55.58 -56.03
N LYS A 15 9.26 54.44 -56.30
CA LYS A 15 8.94 53.97 -57.67
C LYS A 15 7.94 52.80 -57.66
N LEU A 16 7.04 52.78 -58.65
CA LEU A 16 6.13 51.66 -58.92
C LEU A 16 6.83 50.60 -59.77
N CYS A 17 6.57 49.32 -59.49
CA CYS A 17 6.60 48.26 -60.50
C CYS A 17 5.59 47.17 -60.12
N ASN A 18 4.86 46.65 -61.10
CA ASN A 18 3.72 45.75 -60.90
C ASN A 18 3.84 44.54 -61.82
N THR A 19 4.24 43.37 -61.29
CA THR A 19 4.38 42.14 -62.08
C THR A 19 3.99 40.87 -61.31
N MET A 20 3.02 40.16 -61.88
CA MET A 20 2.79 38.71 -61.78
C MET A 20 2.46 38.10 -60.42
N SER A 21 1.17 37.91 -60.17
CA SER A 21 0.65 36.93 -59.23
C SER A 21 0.97 35.48 -59.67
N ARG A 22 1.90 34.79 -59.00
CA ARG A 22 1.95 33.31 -59.01
C ARG A 22 1.23 32.75 -57.79
N ARG A 23 -0.04 32.36 -57.97
CA ARG A 23 -0.75 31.50 -57.02
C ARG A 23 -0.14 30.09 -57.07
N TYR A 24 0.84 29.80 -56.21
CA TYR A 24 1.33 28.43 -56.04
C TYR A 24 0.24 27.59 -55.36
N ASN A 25 -0.38 26.71 -56.15
CA ASN A 25 -1.45 25.85 -55.69
C ASN A 25 -0.87 24.61 -54.99
N TYR A 26 -0.59 24.72 -53.69
CA TYR A 26 0.07 23.66 -52.90
C TYR A 26 -0.80 22.52 -52.29
N PRO A 27 -2.15 22.45 -52.39
CA PRO A 27 -2.92 21.53 -51.54
C PRO A 27 -2.61 20.04 -51.82
N LEU A 28 -2.30 19.69 -53.07
CA LEU A 28 -1.96 18.31 -53.44
C LEU A 28 -0.60 17.87 -52.86
N LEU A 29 0.40 18.76 -52.87
CA LEU A 29 1.74 18.47 -52.31
C LEU A 29 1.69 18.39 -50.79
N PHE A 30 0.87 19.23 -50.14
CA PHE A 30 0.66 19.15 -48.70
C PHE A 30 -0.05 17.83 -48.31
N LEU A 31 -1.09 17.43 -49.06
CA LEU A 31 -1.74 16.12 -48.89
C LEU A 31 -0.77 14.95 -49.11
N LEU A 32 0.08 15.00 -50.14
CA LEU A 32 1.07 13.96 -50.40
C LEU A 32 2.09 13.85 -49.25
N ALA A 33 2.58 14.98 -48.73
CA ALA A 33 3.47 15.03 -47.57
C ALA A 33 2.79 14.51 -46.29
N LEU A 34 1.50 14.79 -46.11
CA LEU A 34 0.72 14.32 -44.96
C LEU A 34 0.44 12.81 -45.06
N LEU A 35 0.16 12.27 -46.25
CA LEU A 35 0.03 10.84 -46.50
C LEU A 35 1.35 10.07 -46.35
N LEU A 36 2.48 10.64 -46.82
CA LEU A 36 3.81 10.06 -46.61
C LEU A 36 4.22 10.14 -45.13
N GLY A 37 3.97 11.26 -44.46
CA GLY A 37 4.21 11.42 -43.02
C GLY A 37 3.35 10.48 -42.18
N ALA A 38 2.08 10.28 -42.54
CA ALA A 38 1.20 9.30 -41.91
C ALA A 38 1.67 7.86 -42.18
N GLY A 39 2.08 7.53 -43.41
CA GLY A 39 2.61 6.21 -43.77
C GLY A 39 3.91 5.87 -43.01
N ILE A 40 4.83 6.82 -42.93
CA ILE A 40 6.07 6.70 -42.15
C ILE A 40 5.75 6.61 -40.65
N GLY A 41 4.84 7.45 -40.14
CA GLY A 41 4.40 7.41 -38.73
C GLY A 41 3.72 6.09 -38.35
N TYR A 42 2.91 5.52 -39.24
CA TYR A 42 2.25 4.21 -39.07
C TYR A 42 3.29 3.08 -39.03
N ASN A 43 4.32 3.12 -39.89
CA ASN A 43 5.40 2.14 -39.90
C ASN A 43 6.41 2.31 -38.74
N LEU A 44 6.56 3.53 -38.20
CA LEU A 44 7.32 3.81 -36.97
C LEU A 44 6.55 3.46 -35.68
N HIS A 45 5.36 2.88 -35.80
CA HIS A 45 4.57 2.38 -34.68
C HIS A 45 4.15 0.92 -34.87
N LEU A 46 5.14 0.01 -34.79
CA LEU A 46 4.97 -1.24 -34.01
C LEU A 46 6.25 -2.01 -33.65
N ASN A 47 7.44 -1.40 -33.62
CA ASN A 47 8.62 -2.04 -33.00
C ASN A 47 8.57 -2.00 -31.46
N ARG A 48 7.43 -2.41 -30.89
CA ARG A 48 7.39 -2.99 -29.55
C ARG A 48 8.13 -4.31 -29.67
N HIS A 49 9.18 -4.52 -28.88
CA HIS A 49 9.65 -5.89 -28.65
C HIS A 49 8.46 -6.69 -28.11
N ALA A 50 7.95 -7.63 -28.91
CA ALA A 50 6.96 -8.60 -28.46
C ALA A 50 7.65 -9.46 -27.40
N ALA A 51 7.41 -9.13 -26.13
CA ALA A 51 8.10 -9.75 -25.01
C ALA A 51 7.64 -11.20 -24.89
N THR A 52 8.43 -12.14 -25.44
CA THR A 52 8.15 -13.57 -25.46
C THR A 52 7.81 -14.04 -24.05
N THR A 53 6.56 -14.42 -23.83
CA THR A 53 6.08 -14.89 -22.53
C THR A 53 6.42 -16.36 -22.33
N ALA A 54 6.38 -16.82 -21.09
CA ALA A 54 6.46 -18.25 -20.80
C ALA A 54 5.35 -19.03 -21.54
N GLY A 55 4.16 -18.44 -21.69
CA GLY A 55 3.04 -19.04 -22.42
C GLY A 55 3.35 -19.27 -23.91
N ASP A 56 3.98 -18.29 -24.57
CA ASP A 56 4.36 -18.41 -26.00
C ASP A 56 5.38 -19.55 -26.20
N VAL A 57 6.39 -19.63 -25.31
CA VAL A 57 7.39 -20.71 -25.34
C VAL A 57 6.75 -22.08 -25.10
N LEU A 58 5.86 -22.19 -24.11
CA LEU A 58 5.13 -23.42 -23.80
C LEU A 58 4.20 -23.85 -24.95
N GLN A 59 3.55 -22.90 -25.62
CA GLN A 59 2.71 -23.17 -26.79
C GLN A 59 3.54 -23.64 -27.99
N ILE A 60 4.72 -23.06 -28.22
CA ILE A 60 5.66 -23.51 -29.26
C ILE A 60 6.13 -24.94 -28.96
N ILE A 61 6.55 -25.24 -27.72
CA ILE A 61 6.94 -26.59 -27.29
C ILE A 61 5.77 -27.56 -27.51
N SER A 62 4.57 -27.24 -27.04
CA SER A 62 3.37 -28.08 -27.17
C SER A 62 2.97 -28.41 -28.61
N LYS A 63 3.44 -27.63 -29.60
CA LYS A 63 3.07 -27.75 -31.02
C LYS A 63 4.21 -28.26 -31.92
N HIS A 64 5.46 -28.05 -31.52
CA HIS A 64 6.64 -28.25 -32.38
C HIS A 64 7.77 -29.08 -31.74
N TYR A 65 7.62 -29.51 -30.47
CA TYR A 65 8.56 -30.46 -29.86
C TYR A 65 8.38 -31.86 -30.46
N ALA A 66 9.48 -32.62 -30.58
CA ALA A 66 9.49 -33.90 -31.30
C ALA A 66 8.93 -35.08 -30.49
N ASP A 67 9.04 -35.01 -29.16
CA ASP A 67 8.55 -36.06 -28.24
C ASP A 67 7.33 -35.57 -27.44
N THR A 68 6.82 -36.42 -26.54
CA THR A 68 5.78 -36.03 -25.57
C THR A 68 6.32 -35.12 -24.47
N ALA A 69 5.70 -33.95 -24.26
CA ALA A 69 6.04 -33.00 -23.19
C ALA A 69 4.91 -32.86 -22.15
N ASP A 70 5.23 -32.94 -20.85
CA ASP A 70 4.30 -32.51 -19.77
C ASP A 70 4.28 -30.99 -19.68
N VAL A 71 3.51 -30.35 -20.58
CA VAL A 71 3.34 -28.89 -20.63
C VAL A 71 2.82 -28.35 -19.30
N GLN A 72 1.91 -29.07 -18.63
CA GLN A 72 1.41 -28.69 -17.30
C GLN A 72 2.51 -28.77 -16.22
N GLY A 73 3.45 -29.71 -16.35
CA GLY A 73 4.66 -29.80 -15.53
C GLY A 73 5.55 -28.59 -15.69
N LEU A 74 5.79 -28.19 -16.95
CA LEU A 74 6.57 -27.00 -17.28
C LEU A 74 5.87 -25.71 -16.78
N GLU A 75 4.55 -25.59 -16.89
CA GLU A 75 3.75 -24.51 -16.30
C GLU A 75 3.91 -24.46 -14.77
N ARG A 76 3.76 -25.61 -14.07
CA ARG A 76 3.95 -25.71 -12.62
C ARG A 76 5.36 -25.30 -12.20
N ILE A 77 6.39 -25.63 -13.00
CA ILE A 77 7.78 -25.21 -12.77
C ILE A 77 7.94 -23.71 -12.99
N ALA A 78 7.42 -23.15 -14.09
CA ALA A 78 7.50 -21.73 -14.39
C ALA A 78 6.81 -20.87 -13.31
N LEU A 79 5.61 -21.27 -12.86
CA LEU A 79 4.88 -20.60 -11.79
C LEU A 79 5.65 -20.64 -10.46
N ARG A 80 6.23 -21.79 -10.08
CA ARG A 80 7.10 -21.89 -8.89
C ARG A 80 8.36 -21.04 -9.03
N GLY A 81 8.95 -20.97 -10.22
CA GLY A 81 10.08 -20.10 -10.55
C GLY A 81 9.75 -18.63 -10.32
N ILE A 82 8.63 -18.16 -10.86
CA ILE A 82 8.16 -16.77 -10.67
C ILE A 82 7.92 -16.46 -9.19
N LEU A 83 7.19 -17.34 -8.47
CA LEU A 83 6.90 -17.13 -7.05
C LEU A 83 8.16 -17.11 -6.17
N SER A 84 9.21 -17.88 -6.50
CA SER A 84 10.46 -17.90 -5.72
C SER A 84 11.29 -16.61 -5.86
N GLN A 85 11.03 -15.79 -6.88
CA GLN A 85 11.65 -14.46 -7.04
C GLN A 85 10.88 -13.35 -6.30
N LEU A 86 9.71 -13.66 -5.73
CA LEU A 86 8.94 -12.72 -4.93
C LEU A 86 9.33 -12.81 -3.44
N ASN A 87 8.82 -11.88 -2.63
CA ASN A 87 8.89 -12.00 -1.18
C ASN A 87 8.19 -13.29 -0.73
N GLY A 88 8.77 -14.09 0.17
CA GLY A 88 8.26 -15.41 0.59
C GLY A 88 6.86 -15.45 1.20
N ALA A 89 6.26 -14.28 1.49
CA ALA A 89 4.83 -14.13 1.81
C ALA A 89 3.91 -14.17 0.56
N SER A 90 4.45 -14.42 -0.63
CA SER A 90 3.70 -14.49 -1.89
C SER A 90 3.39 -15.94 -2.24
N VAL A 91 2.12 -16.31 -2.26
CA VAL A 91 1.69 -17.71 -2.41
C VAL A 91 0.37 -17.79 -3.18
N ILE A 92 0.21 -18.83 -4.01
CA ILE A 92 -1.08 -19.18 -4.61
C ILE A 92 -1.75 -20.22 -3.69
N THR A 93 -2.91 -19.88 -3.14
CA THR A 93 -3.73 -20.79 -2.34
C THR A 93 -4.94 -21.26 -3.15
N GLY A 94 -5.44 -22.46 -2.84
CA GLY A 94 -6.77 -22.90 -3.27
C GLY A 94 -7.89 -22.01 -2.70
N PRO A 95 -9.16 -22.29 -3.05
CA PRO A 95 -10.28 -21.49 -2.60
C PRO A 95 -10.36 -21.52 -1.06
N SER A 96 -10.15 -20.37 -0.41
CA SER A 96 -10.14 -20.34 1.05
C SER A 96 -11.54 -20.60 1.58
N SER A 97 -11.73 -21.71 2.29
CA SER A 97 -12.90 -21.87 3.14
C SER A 97 -12.99 -20.67 4.09
N GLY A 98 -14.18 -20.08 4.23
CA GLY A 98 -14.42 -18.87 5.02
C GLY A 98 -14.37 -19.09 6.54
N THR A 99 -13.36 -19.83 6.99
CA THR A 99 -13.25 -20.51 8.29
C THR A 99 -12.20 -19.87 9.19
N ASP A 100 -12.28 -18.55 9.37
CA ASP A 100 -12.03 -17.98 10.68
C ASP A 100 -13.14 -16.99 11.02
N ARG A 101 -14.08 -17.47 11.83
CA ARG A 101 -15.12 -16.68 12.50
C ARG A 101 -15.01 -16.83 14.02
N SER A 102 -13.79 -17.08 14.52
CA SER A 102 -13.54 -16.98 15.96
C SER A 102 -13.88 -15.55 16.40
N ALA A 103 -14.73 -15.42 17.42
CA ALA A 103 -15.07 -14.11 17.96
C ALA A 103 -13.81 -13.50 18.61
N PRO A 104 -13.56 -12.19 18.46
CA PRO A 104 -12.34 -11.58 18.97
C PRO A 104 -12.29 -11.67 20.50
N GLU A 105 -11.41 -12.55 21.01
CA GLU A 105 -11.27 -12.81 22.43
C GLU A 105 -10.48 -11.67 23.10
N VAL A 106 -11.22 -10.81 23.80
CA VAL A 106 -10.69 -9.73 24.65
C VAL A 106 -10.95 -10.08 26.12
N ILE A 107 -9.94 -10.64 26.76
CA ILE A 107 -9.98 -10.98 28.19
C ILE A 107 -9.62 -9.72 28.98
N MET A 108 -10.38 -9.41 30.02
CA MET A 108 -10.05 -8.35 30.97
C MET A 108 -10.09 -8.88 32.39
N VAL A 109 -9.06 -8.58 33.18
CA VAL A 109 -8.98 -8.84 34.62
C VAL A 109 -8.63 -7.52 35.31
N THR A 110 -9.49 -7.05 36.21
CA THR A 110 -9.20 -5.92 37.09
C THR A 110 -8.43 -6.42 38.32
N ALA A 111 -7.19 -5.97 38.47
CA ALA A 111 -6.42 -6.17 39.70
C ALA A 111 -6.61 -4.97 40.64
N GLY A 112 -6.40 -5.17 41.94
CA GLY A 112 -6.67 -4.17 42.97
C GLY A 112 -5.96 -2.82 42.76
N ALA A 113 -6.44 -1.81 43.49
CA ALA A 113 -5.89 -0.45 43.53
C ALA A 113 -5.81 0.28 42.17
N GLY A 114 -6.81 0.08 41.29
CA GLY A 114 -6.91 0.80 40.01
C GLY A 114 -5.98 0.27 38.91
N THR A 115 -5.76 -1.05 38.88
CA THR A 115 -4.94 -1.73 37.85
C THR A 115 -5.84 -2.58 36.93
N ALA A 116 -5.67 -2.50 35.62
CA ALA A 116 -6.28 -3.46 34.71
C ALA A 116 -5.22 -4.27 33.95
N TYR A 117 -5.58 -5.50 33.61
CA TYR A 117 -4.92 -6.33 32.63
C TYR A 117 -5.93 -6.62 31.52
N ILE A 118 -5.59 -6.28 30.28
CA ILE A 118 -6.39 -6.60 29.08
C ILE A 118 -5.51 -7.41 28.14
N LYS A 119 -5.94 -8.62 27.80
CA LYS A 119 -5.29 -9.46 26.78
C LYS A 119 -6.13 -9.45 25.52
N LEU A 120 -5.46 -9.27 24.38
CA LEU A 120 -6.00 -9.62 23.07
C LEU A 120 -5.41 -10.99 22.69
N SER A 121 -6.23 -11.99 22.40
CA SER A 121 -5.70 -13.26 21.85
C SER A 121 -5.54 -13.21 20.33
N SER A 122 -6.29 -12.35 19.64
CA SER A 122 -6.20 -12.11 18.19
C SER A 122 -6.75 -10.73 17.80
N LEU A 123 -6.40 -10.27 16.60
CA LEU A 123 -6.99 -9.08 15.98
C LEU A 123 -7.82 -9.51 14.75
N SER A 124 -9.13 -9.29 14.83
CA SER A 124 -10.09 -9.54 13.75
C SER A 124 -11.17 -8.45 13.76
N LYS A 125 -12.09 -8.47 12.78
CA LYS A 125 -13.08 -7.38 12.62
C LYS A 125 -13.95 -7.25 13.89
N GLY A 126 -13.85 -6.10 14.56
CA GLY A 126 -14.56 -5.79 15.79
C GLY A 126 -13.74 -6.02 17.08
N THR A 127 -12.47 -6.44 17.02
CA THR A 127 -11.61 -6.48 18.23
C THR A 127 -11.54 -5.12 18.90
N TYR A 128 -11.37 -4.02 18.14
CA TYR A 128 -11.37 -2.67 18.67
C TYR A 128 -12.67 -2.36 19.44
N ALA A 129 -13.84 -2.70 18.88
CA ALA A 129 -15.12 -2.43 19.54
C ALA A 129 -15.29 -3.26 20.83
N ALA A 130 -14.75 -4.48 20.90
CA ALA A 130 -14.71 -5.27 22.12
C ALA A 130 -13.71 -4.70 23.15
N PHE A 131 -12.53 -4.29 22.68
CA PHE A 131 -11.46 -3.67 23.47
C PHE A 131 -11.92 -2.36 24.12
N ALA A 132 -12.48 -1.42 23.35
CA ALA A 132 -12.95 -0.13 23.84
C ALA A 132 -14.01 -0.28 24.96
N ARG A 133 -14.93 -1.25 24.85
CA ARG A 133 -15.91 -1.55 25.92
C ARG A 133 -15.25 -2.06 27.21
N LYS A 134 -14.16 -2.82 27.11
CA LYS A 134 -13.39 -3.27 28.29
C LYS A 134 -12.57 -2.12 28.88
N LEU A 135 -11.88 -1.35 28.03
CA LEU A 135 -11.09 -0.20 28.43
C LEU A 135 -11.95 0.87 29.14
N GLU A 136 -13.14 1.15 28.61
CA GLU A 136 -14.08 2.11 29.21
C GLU A 136 -14.62 1.63 30.57
N ALA A 137 -14.95 0.34 30.69
CA ALA A 137 -15.38 -0.24 31.96
C ALA A 137 -14.26 -0.16 33.03
N ALA A 138 -13.01 -0.43 32.64
CA ALA A 138 -11.85 -0.27 33.53
C ALA A 138 -11.62 1.21 33.91
N ARG A 139 -11.70 2.12 32.96
CA ARG A 139 -11.57 3.58 33.17
C ARG A 139 -12.63 4.10 34.14
N SER A 140 -13.89 3.72 33.93
CA SER A 140 -15.02 4.04 34.82
C SER A 140 -14.86 3.47 36.23
N ALA A 141 -14.16 2.35 36.37
CA ALA A 141 -13.80 1.74 37.65
C ALA A 141 -12.53 2.35 38.32
N GLY A 142 -12.03 3.49 37.83
CA GLY A 142 -10.88 4.18 38.43
C GLY A 142 -9.51 3.60 38.05
N MET A 143 -9.41 2.92 36.91
CA MET A 143 -8.11 2.45 36.39
C MET A 143 -7.15 3.62 36.13
N SER A 144 -5.97 3.56 36.74
CA SER A 144 -4.84 4.48 36.50
C SER A 144 -3.62 3.79 35.89
N ARG A 145 -3.63 2.45 35.82
CA ARG A 145 -2.54 1.62 35.30
C ARG A 145 -3.11 0.47 34.47
N LEU A 146 -2.59 0.27 33.26
CA LEU A 146 -2.98 -0.81 32.34
C LEU A 146 -1.77 -1.64 31.92
N THR A 147 -1.94 -2.96 31.98
CA THR A 147 -1.11 -3.92 31.25
C THR A 147 -1.90 -4.43 30.04
N LEU A 148 -1.44 -4.10 28.83
CA LEU A 148 -1.98 -4.61 27.57
C LEU A 148 -1.14 -5.81 27.12
N ASP A 149 -1.74 -6.99 27.02
CA ASP A 149 -1.03 -8.21 26.62
C ASP A 149 -1.31 -8.56 25.16
N LEU A 150 -0.26 -8.51 24.35
CA LEU A 150 -0.25 -8.77 22.91
C LEU A 150 0.61 -10.00 22.54
N ARG A 151 1.00 -10.82 23.53
CA ARG A 151 1.77 -12.06 23.31
C ARG A 151 1.02 -13.01 22.37
N GLY A 152 1.68 -13.44 21.30
CA GLY A 152 1.07 -14.22 20.22
C GLY A 152 0.16 -13.46 19.24
N VAL A 153 -0.12 -12.16 19.45
CA VAL A 153 -1.00 -11.37 18.56
C VAL A 153 -0.29 -11.06 17.25
N LYS A 154 -0.80 -11.67 16.17
CA LYS A 154 -0.31 -11.51 14.79
C LYS A 154 -1.46 -11.23 13.82
N GLY A 155 -1.12 -11.08 12.54
CA GLY A 155 -2.09 -10.97 11.45
C GLY A 155 -2.20 -9.56 10.84
N SER A 156 -3.16 -9.40 9.94
CA SER A 156 -3.27 -8.24 9.02
C SER A 156 -4.47 -7.33 9.28
N ALA A 157 -5.12 -7.43 10.44
CA ALA A 157 -6.18 -6.53 10.89
C ALA A 157 -5.61 -5.15 11.33
N PHE A 158 -4.90 -4.48 10.43
CA PHE A 158 -4.15 -3.26 10.71
C PHE A 158 -5.04 -2.09 11.13
N ASP A 159 -6.23 -1.93 10.52
CA ASP A 159 -7.13 -0.84 10.89
C ASP A 159 -7.62 -1.03 12.35
N GLU A 160 -7.93 -2.25 12.80
CA GLU A 160 -8.27 -2.54 14.22
C GLU A 160 -7.11 -2.20 15.16
N ALA A 161 -5.87 -2.53 14.79
CA ALA A 161 -4.67 -2.15 15.55
C ALA A 161 -4.44 -0.64 15.61
N ILE A 162 -4.79 0.08 14.55
CA ILE A 162 -4.68 1.54 14.48
C ILE A 162 -5.74 2.19 15.37
N GLU A 163 -6.99 1.72 15.36
CA GLU A 163 -8.03 2.20 16.30
C GLU A 163 -7.66 1.89 17.76
N ILE A 164 -6.99 0.77 18.05
CA ILE A 164 -6.51 0.42 19.40
C ILE A 164 -5.32 1.30 19.83
N ALA A 165 -4.47 1.74 18.91
CA ALA A 165 -3.36 2.65 19.21
C ALA A 165 -3.84 4.11 19.41
N ASP A 166 -4.89 4.53 18.70
CA ASP A 166 -5.58 5.83 18.85
C ASP A 166 -6.02 6.06 20.31
N GLU A 167 -6.50 5.01 20.99
CA GLU A 167 -6.94 5.05 22.41
C GLU A 167 -5.87 5.50 23.41
N PHE A 168 -4.60 5.51 23.02
CA PHE A 168 -3.48 5.84 23.89
C PHE A 168 -2.70 7.10 23.46
N LEU A 169 -2.97 7.67 22.28
CA LEU A 169 -2.05 8.60 21.60
C LEU A 169 -2.68 9.98 21.31
N ALA A 170 -2.73 10.83 22.33
CA ALA A 170 -3.34 12.17 22.27
C ALA A 170 -2.99 13.03 21.04
N GLY A 171 -3.99 13.68 20.45
CA GLY A 171 -3.83 14.71 19.42
C GLY A 171 -3.63 14.14 18.01
N ASP A 172 -2.69 14.70 17.24
CA ASP A 172 -2.47 14.36 15.82
C ASP A 172 -1.50 13.17 15.59
N LYS A 173 -0.93 12.61 16.66
CA LYS A 173 0.25 11.72 16.63
C LYS A 173 0.17 10.65 15.54
N GLN A 174 1.18 10.59 14.67
CA GLN A 174 1.31 9.52 13.68
C GLN A 174 1.36 8.15 14.38
N ILE A 175 0.45 7.25 14.02
CA ILE A 175 0.39 5.88 14.54
C ILE A 175 1.30 4.98 13.70
N ALA A 176 1.17 5.06 12.38
CA ALA A 176 1.97 4.33 11.40
C ALA A 176 1.91 5.02 10.03
N SER A 177 2.72 4.57 9.09
CA SER A 177 2.49 4.83 7.66
C SER A 177 2.65 3.57 6.83
N VAL A 178 2.00 3.49 5.67
CA VAL A 178 2.15 2.37 4.72
C VAL A 178 2.62 2.88 3.36
N LYS A 179 3.74 2.32 2.89
CA LYS A 179 4.32 2.60 1.57
C LYS A 179 4.04 1.44 0.62
N ARG A 180 3.50 1.75 -0.57
CA ARG A 180 3.24 0.80 -1.66
C ARG A 180 4.19 1.06 -2.83
N ALA A 181 4.35 0.11 -3.74
CA ALA A 181 5.29 0.24 -4.86
C ALA A 181 4.93 1.36 -5.84
N HIS A 182 3.64 1.52 -6.14
CA HIS A 182 3.12 2.47 -7.14
C HIS A 182 1.95 3.29 -6.58
N GLY A 183 2.15 3.92 -5.42
CA GLY A 183 1.13 4.76 -4.80
C GLY A 183 1.69 5.66 -3.69
N ALA A 184 0.94 6.70 -3.34
CA ALA A 184 1.29 7.60 -2.26
C ALA A 184 1.44 6.85 -0.91
N VAL A 185 2.32 7.36 -0.04
CA VAL A 185 2.43 6.90 1.34
C VAL A 185 1.15 7.31 2.07
N LYS A 186 0.38 6.34 2.56
CA LYS A 186 -0.77 6.62 3.43
C LYS A 186 -0.26 6.69 4.87
N VAL A 187 -0.35 7.87 5.47
CA VAL A 187 -0.08 8.07 6.90
C VAL A 187 -1.36 7.84 7.69
N TYR A 188 -1.25 7.15 8.82
CA TYR A 188 -2.30 6.99 9.81
C TYR A 188 -1.92 7.80 11.05
N ARG A 189 -2.87 8.57 11.57
CA ARG A 189 -2.71 9.47 12.73
C ARG A 189 -3.82 9.20 13.74
N ALA A 190 -3.53 9.52 14.99
CA ALA A 190 -4.56 9.68 16.00
C ALA A 190 -5.56 10.78 15.56
N LYS A 191 -6.83 10.59 15.92
CA LYS A 191 -7.96 11.33 15.31
C LYS A 191 -9.12 11.59 16.28
N ARG A 192 -9.10 11.01 17.48
CA ARG A 192 -10.05 11.28 18.57
C ARG A 192 -9.29 11.46 19.88
N ALA A 193 -9.98 11.96 20.91
CA ALA A 193 -9.51 11.80 22.27
C ALA A 193 -9.60 10.31 22.64
N GLY A 194 -8.48 9.70 23.02
CA GLY A 194 -8.38 8.29 23.40
C GLY A 194 -8.83 8.03 24.84
N LEU A 195 -9.41 6.86 25.09
CA LEU A 195 -9.89 6.49 26.42
C LEU A 195 -8.78 6.39 27.49
N PHE A 196 -7.53 6.15 27.10
CA PHE A 196 -6.41 6.02 28.04
C PHE A 196 -5.13 6.71 27.53
N GLU A 197 -5.24 7.98 27.14
CA GLU A 197 -4.07 8.81 26.76
C GLU A 197 -3.06 9.01 27.91
N ALA A 198 -3.54 9.02 29.16
CA ALA A 198 -2.75 9.21 30.38
C ALA A 198 -2.77 7.96 31.27
N GLY A 199 -1.98 7.95 32.35
CA GLY A 199 -1.82 6.78 33.24
C GLY A 199 -0.75 5.79 32.75
N ALA A 200 -0.28 4.92 33.65
CA ALA A 200 0.82 4.01 33.33
C ALA A 200 0.37 2.92 32.36
N LEU A 201 1.15 2.67 31.30
CA LEU A 201 0.86 1.67 30.28
C LEU A 201 2.07 0.77 30.04
N THR A 202 1.91 -0.52 30.31
CA THR A 202 2.87 -1.57 29.97
C THR A 202 2.27 -2.45 28.88
N VAL A 203 3.04 -2.75 27.84
CA VAL A 203 2.65 -3.69 26.79
C VAL A 203 3.50 -4.95 26.90
N LEU A 204 2.85 -6.11 27.01
CA LEU A 204 3.53 -7.40 26.95
C LEU A 204 3.55 -7.91 25.51
N ALA A 205 4.72 -8.31 25.02
CA ALA A 205 4.91 -8.88 23.69
C ALA A 205 5.92 -10.03 23.72
N ASP A 206 5.87 -10.90 22.72
CA ASP A 206 6.82 -11.99 22.54
C ASP A 206 7.30 -12.08 21.09
N SER A 207 8.12 -13.08 20.77
CA SER A 207 8.62 -13.34 19.42
C SER A 207 7.56 -13.92 18.47
N ILE A 208 6.33 -14.13 18.93
CA ILE A 208 5.18 -14.60 18.14
C ILE A 208 4.23 -13.41 17.84
N THR A 209 4.22 -12.38 18.69
CA THR A 209 3.62 -11.07 18.39
C THR A 209 4.16 -10.57 17.05
N GLY A 210 3.28 -10.12 16.15
CA GLY A 210 3.62 -9.86 14.76
C GLY A 210 2.60 -9.00 14.04
N GLY A 211 2.84 -8.69 12.76
CA GLY A 211 1.95 -7.88 11.91
C GLY A 211 1.29 -6.68 12.63
N ALA A 212 -0.03 -6.74 12.78
CA ALA A 212 -0.84 -5.72 13.45
C ALA A 212 -0.51 -5.55 14.95
N GLY A 213 -0.08 -6.60 15.66
CA GLY A 213 0.43 -6.51 17.03
C GLY A 213 1.75 -5.73 17.12
N LYS A 214 2.67 -5.96 16.16
CA LYS A 214 3.93 -5.19 16.05
C LYS A 214 3.67 -3.69 15.82
N LEU A 215 2.64 -3.36 15.03
CA LEU A 215 2.22 -1.98 14.76
C LEU A 215 1.83 -1.26 16.07
N ILE A 216 1.02 -1.90 16.93
CA ILE A 216 0.64 -1.32 18.24
C ILE A 216 1.90 -1.10 19.10
N CYS A 217 2.76 -2.11 19.24
CA CYS A 217 3.98 -2.01 20.03
C CYS A 217 4.89 -0.86 19.55
N ALA A 218 5.12 -0.73 18.24
CA ALA A 218 5.97 0.31 17.68
C ALA A 218 5.36 1.72 17.83
N ALA A 219 4.06 1.88 17.56
CA ALA A 219 3.37 3.16 17.71
C ALA A 219 3.46 3.69 19.15
N LEU A 220 3.24 2.83 20.15
CA LEU A 220 3.28 3.22 21.57
C LEU A 220 4.71 3.43 22.09
N ARG A 221 5.68 2.64 21.60
CA ARG A 221 7.11 2.77 21.92
C ARG A 221 7.68 4.10 21.40
N ASP A 222 7.43 4.44 20.15
CA ASP A 222 8.05 5.59 19.48
C ASP A 222 7.61 6.91 20.10
N TRP A 223 6.35 7.01 20.51
CA TRP A 223 5.83 8.16 21.29
C TRP A 223 6.14 8.10 22.79
N LYS A 224 6.91 7.09 23.25
CA LYS A 224 7.21 6.83 24.66
C LYS A 224 5.96 6.69 25.54
N ARG A 225 4.83 6.31 24.93
CA ARG A 225 3.52 6.19 25.60
C ARG A 225 3.44 4.93 26.46
N ALA A 226 4.13 3.85 26.07
CA ALA A 226 4.15 2.59 26.80
C ALA A 226 5.57 2.04 26.98
N GLN A 227 5.78 1.33 28.10
CA GLN A 227 6.92 0.42 28.23
C GLN A 227 6.57 -0.91 27.55
N ILE A 228 7.35 -1.31 26.54
CA ILE A 228 7.22 -2.63 25.92
C ILE A 228 8.11 -3.62 26.68
N THR A 229 7.56 -4.76 27.11
CA THR A 229 8.23 -5.75 27.96
C THR A 229 8.04 -7.16 27.39
N GLY A 230 9.13 -7.93 27.31
CA GLY A 230 9.13 -9.31 26.83
C GLY A 230 10.22 -9.55 25.78
N SER A 231 9.95 -10.41 24.80
CA SER A 231 10.93 -10.83 23.79
C SER A 231 10.92 -9.92 22.54
N PRO A 232 12.05 -9.79 21.82
CA PRO A 232 12.10 -9.05 20.56
C PRO A 232 11.16 -9.63 19.48
N ILE A 233 10.42 -8.74 18.80
CA ILE A 233 9.53 -9.09 17.69
C ILE A 233 10.32 -9.20 16.38
N THR A 234 10.34 -10.38 15.78
CA THR A 234 11.05 -10.66 14.52
C THR A 234 10.15 -10.64 13.27
N ASP A 235 8.83 -10.82 13.42
CA ASP A 235 7.86 -10.76 12.32
C ASP A 235 7.73 -9.32 11.74
N THR A 236 7.04 -9.17 10.60
CA THR A 236 6.90 -7.91 9.84
C THR A 236 5.46 -7.46 9.63
N ALA A 237 5.24 -6.15 9.46
CA ALA A 237 3.91 -5.61 9.17
C ALA A 237 3.77 -5.28 7.69
N ILE A 238 3.15 -6.22 6.96
CA ILE A 238 2.99 -6.19 5.51
C ILE A 238 1.49 -6.24 5.16
N GLU A 239 1.05 -5.31 4.31
CA GLU A 239 -0.26 -5.38 3.66
C GLU A 239 -0.20 -6.42 2.54
N ILE A 240 -1.02 -7.46 2.65
CA ILE A 240 -1.15 -8.53 1.65
C ILE A 240 -2.52 -8.41 0.99
N LYS A 241 -2.52 -8.24 -0.34
CA LYS A 241 -3.74 -8.27 -1.16
C LYS A 241 -3.98 -9.70 -1.65
N LYS A 242 -5.22 -10.17 -1.49
CA LYS A 242 -5.72 -11.36 -2.18
C LYS A 242 -6.19 -10.97 -3.59
N LEU A 243 -5.77 -11.73 -4.60
CA LEU A 243 -6.10 -11.51 -6.01
C LEU A 243 -6.64 -12.83 -6.61
N PRO A 244 -7.85 -12.86 -7.20
CA PRO A 244 -8.38 -14.07 -7.80
C PRO A 244 -7.59 -14.48 -9.05
N VAL A 245 -7.29 -15.77 -9.16
CA VAL A 245 -6.57 -16.40 -10.29
C VAL A 245 -7.34 -17.63 -10.75
N GLY A 246 -7.62 -17.73 -12.06
CA GLY A 246 -8.34 -18.87 -12.64
C GLY A 246 -9.76 -19.10 -12.07
N GLY A 247 -10.36 -18.10 -11.42
CA GLY A 247 -11.70 -18.17 -10.82
C GLY A 247 -11.83 -19.00 -9.52
N GLN A 248 -10.83 -19.84 -9.19
CA GLN A 248 -10.87 -20.75 -8.03
C GLN A 248 -9.68 -20.60 -7.07
N TYR A 249 -8.60 -19.93 -7.47
CA TYR A 249 -7.40 -19.73 -6.66
C TYR A 249 -7.26 -18.28 -6.22
N GLU A 250 -6.52 -18.04 -5.15
CA GLU A 250 -6.09 -16.70 -4.74
C GLU A 250 -4.57 -16.60 -4.75
N LEU A 251 -4.03 -15.60 -5.46
CA LEU A 251 -2.68 -15.13 -5.25
C LEU A 251 -2.69 -14.16 -4.05
N MET A 252 -2.03 -14.55 -2.97
CA MET A 252 -1.67 -13.66 -1.88
C MET A 252 -0.40 -12.89 -2.30
N LEU A 253 -0.48 -11.56 -2.36
CA LEU A 253 0.61 -10.70 -2.83
C LEU A 253 0.87 -9.53 -1.85
N PRO A 254 2.08 -9.38 -1.30
CA PRO A 254 2.52 -8.19 -0.58
C PRO A 254 2.42 -6.91 -1.41
N THR A 255 1.51 -5.99 -1.06
CA THR A 255 1.29 -4.71 -1.77
C THR A 255 1.80 -3.48 -1.03
N GLY A 256 1.94 -3.55 0.30
CA GLY A 256 2.39 -2.45 1.14
C GLY A 256 3.25 -2.91 2.31
N ARG A 257 4.14 -2.03 2.78
CA ARG A 257 4.95 -2.22 3.99
C ARG A 257 4.65 -1.11 4.98
N PHE A 258 4.43 -1.46 6.25
CA PHE A 258 4.21 -0.49 7.31
C PHE A 258 5.52 0.02 7.91
N TYR A 259 5.47 1.23 8.43
CA TYR A 259 6.57 1.92 9.09
C TYR A 259 6.07 2.58 10.37
N ALA A 260 6.91 2.54 11.41
CA ALA A 260 6.69 3.15 12.72
C ALA A 260 6.66 4.70 12.63
N PRO A 261 6.22 5.41 13.69
CA PRO A 261 6.26 6.87 13.74
C PRO A 261 7.65 7.46 13.45
N LEU A 262 8.73 6.83 13.93
CA LEU A 262 10.12 7.27 13.68
C LEU A 262 10.73 6.71 12.37
N GLY A 263 9.92 6.07 11.51
CA GLY A 263 10.36 5.57 10.21
C GLY A 263 11.06 4.21 10.21
N GLU A 264 11.12 3.50 11.35
CA GLU A 264 11.52 2.09 11.37
C GLU A 264 10.57 1.26 10.48
N LYS A 265 11.11 0.44 9.58
CA LYS A 265 10.31 -0.53 8.82
C LYS A 265 9.86 -1.65 9.75
N LEU A 266 8.55 -1.88 9.82
CA LEU A 266 7.95 -2.94 10.62
C LEU A 266 8.08 -4.32 9.95
#